data_AF-E0NHS2-F1
#
_entry.id   AF-E0NHS2-F1
#
_cell.length_a   1.000
_cell.length_b   1.000
_cell.length_c   1.000
_cell.angle_alpha   90.00
_cell.angle_beta   90.00
_cell.angle_gamma   90.00
#
_symmetry.space_group_name_H-M   'P 1'
#
loop_
_entity.id
_entity.type
_entity.pdbx_description
1 polymer ?
#
loop_
_entity_poly.entity_id
_entity_poly.type
_entity_poly.pdbx_seq_one_letter_code
_entity_poly.pdbx_strand_id
1 'polypeptide(L)'
;MFFTFTNLELKELLNCSEHKVISIKKQLEEFGLLRQESVGFDPKQKKNLPNRLYLGQLHLTATDVYKMPDFSNKTAETLDMSGTANSAVRQENAETLGTSGTENSAVNQEEYNNLDTNRYYKETAQLDFSTANFSNAQIEKQNQDLVQHAKEFLTEEDNNPIPFEPETIRLISLWANNNPKIIKKTIGIILNARRDVQDLHKDHHLFFILDHEPELQTKITQTLRRYFNALRSDDKQTKNYENYLYITMKNMFENYGSSKLQREYKFEHSTNQIAKNNLSMDLGTEYLN
;
A
#
# COMPACT_ATOMS: atom_id res chain seq x y z
N MET A 1 13.12 0.55 13.11
CA MET A 1 13.71 0.11 11.83
C MET A 1 14.29 1.33 11.11
N PHE A 2 15.33 1.18 10.28
CA PHE A 2 15.81 2.27 9.40
C PHE A 2 16.04 1.72 7.99
N PHE A 3 15.94 2.59 7.00
CA PHE A 3 16.32 2.29 5.63
C PHE A 3 17.41 3.24 5.17
N THR A 4 18.06 2.88 4.07
CA THR A 4 18.99 3.74 3.36
C THR A 4 18.55 3.75 1.90
N PHE A 5 18.33 4.95 1.36
CA PHE A 5 18.12 5.19 -0.06
C PHE A 5 18.86 6.46 -0.42
N THR A 6 19.52 6.45 -1.56
CA THR A 6 20.06 7.64 -2.20
C THR A 6 18.93 8.52 -2.74
N ASN A 7 19.19 9.80 -2.96
CA ASN A 7 18.25 10.69 -3.64
C ASN A 7 17.82 10.16 -5.03
N LEU A 8 18.70 9.43 -5.75
CA LEU A 8 18.39 8.82 -7.04
C LEU A 8 17.44 7.61 -6.92
N GLU A 9 17.66 6.71 -5.96
CA GLU A 9 16.76 5.59 -5.69
C GLU A 9 15.38 6.09 -5.23
N LEU A 10 15.33 7.16 -4.42
CA LEU A 10 14.07 7.82 -4.05
C LEU A 10 13.39 8.50 -5.25
N LYS A 11 14.16 9.06 -6.18
CA LYS A 11 13.64 9.68 -7.42
C LYS A 11 12.93 8.64 -8.29
N GLU A 12 13.53 7.47 -8.44
CA GLU A 12 12.95 6.33 -9.16
C GLU A 12 11.75 5.74 -8.42
N LEU A 13 11.86 5.48 -7.10
CA LEU A 13 10.79 4.92 -6.27
C LEU A 13 9.55 5.81 -6.19
N LEU A 14 9.74 7.12 -6.09
CA LEU A 14 8.65 8.12 -6.02
C LEU A 14 8.27 8.69 -7.39
N ASN A 15 8.92 8.24 -8.47
CA ASN A 15 8.73 8.69 -9.85
C ASN A 15 8.61 10.23 -10.00
N CYS A 16 9.56 10.97 -9.43
CA CYS A 16 9.53 12.44 -9.42
C CYS A 16 10.89 13.05 -9.78
N SER A 17 11.04 14.38 -9.72
CA SER A 17 12.34 15.03 -9.93
C SER A 17 13.18 15.01 -8.64
N GLU A 18 14.50 15.05 -8.78
CA GLU A 18 15.43 15.01 -7.64
C GLU A 18 15.21 16.19 -6.67
N HIS A 19 14.93 17.40 -7.20
CA HIS A 19 14.50 18.53 -6.39
C HIS A 19 13.21 18.24 -5.60
N LYS A 20 12.25 17.51 -6.18
CA LYS A 20 11.00 17.15 -5.51
C LYS A 20 11.23 16.09 -4.41
N VAL A 21 12.17 15.14 -4.61
CA VAL A 21 12.63 14.23 -3.55
C VAL A 21 13.20 15.01 -2.36
N ILE A 22 14.07 16.00 -2.60
CA ILE A 22 14.68 16.81 -1.54
C ILE A 22 13.61 17.60 -0.77
N SER A 23 12.66 18.23 -1.47
CA SER A 23 11.52 18.92 -0.84
C SER A 23 10.64 17.98 -0.02
N ILE A 24 10.35 16.77 -0.51
CA ILE A 24 9.57 15.76 0.22
C ILE A 24 10.30 15.35 1.51
N LYS A 25 11.60 15.08 1.46
CA LYS A 25 12.39 14.72 2.65
C LYS A 25 12.34 15.83 3.70
N LYS A 26 12.58 17.08 3.30
CA LYS A 26 12.53 18.26 4.19
C LYS A 26 11.14 18.44 4.84
N GLN A 27 10.06 18.27 4.07
CA GLN A 27 8.69 18.36 4.59
C GLN A 27 8.38 17.23 5.58
N LEU A 28 8.76 15.99 5.28
CA LEU A 28 8.54 14.87 6.20
C LEU A 28 9.36 15.03 7.49
N GLU A 29 10.56 15.61 7.43
CA GLU A 29 11.35 15.96 8.61
C GLU A 29 10.70 17.07 9.45
N GLU A 30 10.18 18.13 8.79
CA GLU A 30 9.46 19.23 9.45
C GLU A 30 8.21 18.74 10.22
N PHE A 31 7.48 17.76 9.67
CA PHE A 31 6.33 17.13 10.34
C PHE A 31 6.70 15.96 11.27
N GLY A 32 7.99 15.67 11.50
CA GLY A 32 8.44 14.56 12.34
C GLY A 32 8.13 13.15 11.81
N LEU A 33 7.69 13.06 10.54
CA LEU A 33 7.38 11.82 9.82
C LEU A 33 8.62 11.18 9.19
N LEU A 34 9.75 11.88 9.17
CA LEU A 34 11.05 11.36 8.75
C LEU A 34 12.13 11.92 9.68
N ARG A 35 13.17 11.12 9.96
CA ARG A 35 14.41 11.58 10.61
C ARG A 35 15.59 11.07 9.78
N GLN A 36 16.42 11.98 9.29
CA GLN A 36 17.66 11.65 8.59
C GLN A 36 18.86 11.80 9.54
N GLU A 37 19.65 10.73 9.66
CA GLU A 37 20.85 10.68 10.49
C GLU A 37 22.07 10.51 9.57
N SER A 38 22.97 11.50 9.56
CA SER A 38 24.16 11.41 8.71
C SER A 38 25.21 10.51 9.32
N VAL A 39 25.66 9.54 8.52
CA VAL A 39 26.66 8.54 8.93
C VAL A 39 28.09 9.09 8.77
N GLY A 40 28.24 10.24 8.10
CA GLY A 40 29.50 10.97 7.98
C GLY A 40 30.48 10.40 6.93
N PHE A 41 31.70 10.94 6.96
CA PHE A 41 32.79 10.62 6.04
C PHE A 41 33.57 9.39 6.53
N ASP A 42 33.70 8.35 5.70
CA ASP A 42 34.57 7.20 5.97
C ASP A 42 36.02 7.53 5.51
N PRO A 43 37.00 7.66 6.43
CA PRO A 43 38.38 7.99 6.08
C PRO A 43 39.08 6.91 5.25
N LYS A 44 38.62 5.64 5.34
CA LYS A 44 39.21 4.51 4.61
C LYS A 44 38.76 4.47 3.15
N GLN A 45 37.52 4.88 2.89
CA GLN A 45 36.94 4.92 1.54
C GLN A 45 36.98 6.33 0.91
N LYS A 46 37.36 7.35 1.69
CA LYS A 46 37.44 8.78 1.33
C LYS A 46 36.12 9.34 0.76
N LYS A 47 34.97 8.86 1.27
CA LYS A 47 33.63 9.22 0.79
C LYS A 47 32.63 9.28 1.94
N ASN A 48 31.56 10.06 1.77
CA ASN A 48 30.44 10.08 2.70
C ASN A 48 29.56 8.84 2.52
N LEU A 49 29.09 8.30 3.64
CA LEU A 49 28.14 7.18 3.66
C LEU A 49 26.70 7.70 3.55
N PRO A 50 25.79 7.00 2.84
CA PRO A 50 24.42 7.43 2.66
C PRO A 50 23.70 7.51 4.01
N ASN A 51 22.92 8.58 4.21
CA ASN A 51 22.29 8.86 5.48
C ASN A 51 21.22 7.80 5.82
N ARG A 52 21.07 7.50 7.11
CA ARG A 52 20.03 6.59 7.60
C ARG A 52 18.72 7.34 7.73
N LEU A 53 17.65 6.76 7.19
CA LEU A 53 16.31 7.34 7.17
C LEU A 53 15.41 6.50 8.08
N TYR A 54 14.75 7.17 9.03
CA TYR A 54 13.82 6.60 9.97
C TYR A 54 12.44 7.22 9.73
N LEU A 55 11.43 6.44 9.37
CA LEU A 55 10.05 6.94 9.28
C LEU A 55 9.45 7.10 10.68
N GLY A 56 8.80 8.23 10.91
CA GLY A 56 7.95 8.47 12.08
C GLY A 56 6.56 7.87 11.88
N GLN A 57 5.86 7.63 12.98
CA GLN A 57 4.45 7.23 12.96
C GLN A 57 3.56 8.47 12.90
N LEU A 58 2.50 8.42 12.08
CA LEU A 58 1.51 9.48 12.04
C LEU A 58 0.64 9.43 13.30
N HIS A 59 0.77 10.43 14.17
CA HIS A 59 -0.03 10.54 15.38
C HIS A 59 -1.33 11.31 15.08
N LEU A 60 -2.44 10.58 14.99
CA LEU A 60 -3.79 11.14 14.77
C LEU A 60 -4.46 11.46 16.11
N THR A 61 -5.02 12.66 16.25
CA THR A 61 -5.93 12.97 17.36
C THR A 61 -7.38 12.63 16.97
N ALA A 62 -8.26 12.44 17.96
CA ALA A 62 -9.69 12.25 17.70
C ALA A 62 -10.31 13.44 16.92
N THR A 63 -9.74 14.65 17.07
CA THR A 63 -10.14 15.83 16.31
C THR A 63 -9.70 15.76 14.85
N ASP A 64 -8.57 15.12 14.53
CA ASP A 64 -8.11 14.92 13.15
C ASP A 64 -8.96 13.87 12.43
N VAL A 65 -9.35 12.80 13.15
CA VAL A 65 -10.31 11.79 12.66
C VAL A 65 -11.67 12.43 12.35
N TYR A 66 -12.16 13.34 13.20
CA TYR A 66 -13.39 14.10 12.96
C TYR A 66 -13.28 15.17 11.86
N LYS A 67 -12.06 15.65 11.56
CA LYS A 67 -11.77 16.63 10.52
C LYS A 67 -11.35 16.02 9.18
N MET A 68 -11.13 14.71 9.11
CA MET A 68 -11.06 14.02 7.82
C MET A 68 -12.40 14.26 7.12
N PRO A 69 -12.44 14.98 5.98
CA PRO A 69 -13.65 15.00 5.19
C PRO A 69 -13.90 13.57 4.72
N ASP A 70 -15.16 13.13 4.71
CA ASP A 70 -15.50 11.91 3.99
C ASP A 70 -14.99 12.06 2.56
N PHE A 71 -14.13 11.13 2.12
CA PHE A 71 -13.65 11.06 0.74
C PHE A 71 -14.77 10.62 -0.24
N SER A 72 -16.04 10.84 0.13
CA SER A 72 -17.24 10.44 -0.59
C SER A 72 -17.73 11.45 -1.61
N ASN A 73 -17.38 12.73 -1.47
CA ASN A 73 -17.94 13.79 -2.30
C ASN A 73 -16.92 14.85 -2.73
N LYS A 74 -15.74 14.41 -3.18
CA LYS A 74 -14.90 15.21 -4.08
C LYS A 74 -14.46 14.38 -5.27
N THR A 75 -14.97 14.74 -6.44
CA THR A 75 -14.37 14.39 -7.73
C THR A 75 -12.87 14.64 -7.66
N ALA A 76 -12.08 13.65 -8.07
CA ALA A 76 -10.67 13.87 -8.31
C ALA A 76 -10.53 14.90 -9.44
N GLU A 77 -10.24 16.15 -9.09
CA GLU A 77 -9.56 17.05 -10.02
C GLU A 77 -8.23 16.38 -10.36
N THR A 78 -8.16 15.86 -11.57
CA THR A 78 -6.95 15.28 -12.12
C THR A 78 -5.88 16.35 -12.16
N LEU A 79 -4.86 16.22 -11.33
CA LEU A 79 -3.57 16.87 -11.56
C LEU A 79 -2.96 16.25 -12.81
N ASP A 80 -3.40 16.72 -13.97
CA ASP A 80 -2.80 16.45 -15.27
C ASP A 80 -1.33 16.90 -15.20
N MET A 81 -0.43 15.95 -15.47
CA MET A 81 1.01 16.17 -15.47
C MET A 81 1.58 16.00 -16.88
N SER A 82 0.86 16.47 -17.91
CA SER A 82 1.27 16.43 -19.31
C SER A 82 0.70 17.57 -20.17
N GLY A 83 1.26 18.79 -20.02
CA GLY A 83 0.80 19.98 -20.75
C GLY A 83 1.93 20.93 -21.20
N THR A 84 2.84 20.45 -22.05
CA THR A 84 3.92 21.29 -22.61
C THR A 84 3.35 22.36 -23.54
N ALA A 85 3.20 23.59 -23.03
CA ALA A 85 2.77 24.73 -23.84
C ALA A 85 3.85 25.12 -24.87
N ASN A 86 3.52 25.11 -26.16
CA ASN A 86 4.37 25.63 -27.22
C ASN A 86 3.55 26.38 -28.28
N SER A 87 4.18 27.46 -28.79
CA SER A 87 3.82 28.20 -30.02
C SER A 87 2.62 29.16 -29.98
N ALA A 88 2.96 30.36 -29.50
CA ALA A 88 2.48 31.69 -29.89
C ALA A 88 1.82 31.86 -31.28
N VAL A 89 0.83 32.78 -31.33
CA VAL A 89 0.71 33.80 -32.40
C VAL A 89 0.27 35.14 -31.80
N ARG A 90 1.18 36.12 -31.81
CA ARG A 90 0.87 37.56 -31.89
C ARG A 90 1.95 38.22 -32.77
N GLN A 91 1.64 38.42 -34.04
CA GLN A 91 2.18 39.51 -34.84
C GLN A 91 1.65 40.85 -34.24
N GLU A 92 2.27 42.02 -34.38
CA GLU A 92 3.45 42.41 -35.17
C GLU A 92 4.06 43.71 -34.59
N ASN A 93 5.30 44.03 -35.02
CA ASN A 93 5.96 45.36 -35.09
C ASN A 93 7.18 45.64 -34.18
N ALA A 94 8.12 46.41 -34.78
CA ALA A 94 9.43 46.89 -34.31
C ALA A 94 10.49 45.77 -34.09
N GLU A 95 11.50 45.59 -34.94
CA GLU A 95 12.71 46.45 -35.13
C GLU A 95 13.58 46.54 -33.86
N THR A 96 14.91 46.35 -33.85
CA THR A 96 15.91 45.96 -34.87
C THR A 96 17.22 45.57 -34.14
N LEU A 97 18.11 44.80 -34.79
CA LEU A 97 19.59 44.82 -34.67
C LEU A 97 20.29 44.67 -33.28
N GLY A 98 21.23 43.72 -33.22
CA GLY A 98 22.62 44.06 -32.81
C GLY A 98 23.21 43.49 -31.51
N THR A 99 24.22 42.62 -31.69
CA THR A 99 25.55 42.64 -31.00
C THR A 99 25.69 42.68 -29.46
N SER A 100 26.34 41.63 -28.94
CA SER A 100 27.52 41.67 -28.03
C SER A 100 27.39 42.09 -26.54
N GLY A 101 28.09 41.33 -25.67
CA GLY A 101 28.37 41.64 -24.24
C GLY A 101 27.46 40.86 -23.26
N THR A 102 27.94 40.06 -22.31
CA THR A 102 28.57 40.45 -21.01
C THR A 102 27.82 41.61 -20.34
N GLU A 103 27.27 41.49 -19.13
CA GLU A 103 27.99 41.19 -17.87
C GLU A 103 27.13 40.48 -16.80
N ASN A 104 27.79 40.08 -15.70
CA ASN A 104 27.23 39.28 -14.60
C ASN A 104 26.25 40.04 -13.69
N SER A 105 25.34 39.32 -13.03
CA SER A 105 24.91 39.67 -11.66
C SER A 105 24.32 38.49 -10.87
N ALA A 106 24.74 38.41 -9.60
CA ALA A 106 24.10 37.71 -8.49
C ALA A 106 23.87 36.19 -8.60
N VAL A 107 24.98 35.46 -8.43
CA VAL A 107 25.02 34.17 -7.75
C VAL A 107 24.11 34.16 -6.51
N ASN A 108 23.12 33.27 -6.49
CA ASN A 108 22.69 32.57 -5.29
C ASN A 108 22.96 31.07 -5.51
N GLN A 109 24.24 30.72 -5.49
CA GLN A 109 24.67 29.37 -5.17
C GLN A 109 24.35 29.16 -3.69
N GLU A 110 23.10 28.79 -3.40
CA GLU A 110 22.90 27.85 -2.31
C GLU A 110 23.73 26.62 -2.67
N GLU A 111 24.80 26.41 -1.92
CA GLU A 111 25.72 25.30 -2.11
C GLU A 111 24.99 24.01 -1.73
N TYR A 112 24.23 23.47 -2.69
CA TYR A 112 23.58 22.16 -2.61
C TYR A 112 24.68 21.11 -2.51
N ASN A 113 25.13 20.92 -1.28
CA ASN A 113 26.07 19.91 -0.84
C ASN A 113 25.44 18.54 -1.09
N ASN A 114 25.60 18.06 -2.32
CA ASN A 114 25.21 16.74 -2.81
C ASN A 114 26.13 15.69 -2.17
N LEU A 115 25.96 15.51 -0.86
CA LEU A 115 26.76 14.62 -0.01
C LEU A 115 26.45 13.14 -0.26
N ASP A 116 25.37 12.84 -0.96
CA ASP A 116 24.86 11.49 -1.23
C ASP A 116 25.67 10.84 -2.36
N THR A 117 26.89 10.43 -2.03
CA THR A 117 27.85 9.90 -3.00
C THR A 117 27.48 8.47 -3.36
N ASN A 118 27.18 8.22 -4.64
CA ASN A 118 26.88 6.91 -5.27
C ASN A 118 27.16 5.68 -4.41
N ARG A 119 26.09 4.91 -4.09
CA ARG A 119 26.22 3.53 -3.62
C ARG A 119 27.09 2.73 -4.60
N TYR A 120 28.25 2.29 -4.14
CA TYR A 120 28.94 1.19 -4.80
C TYR A 120 28.20 -0.10 -4.45
N TYR A 121 27.22 -0.45 -5.28
CA TYR A 121 26.78 -1.83 -5.39
C TYR A 121 28.01 -2.63 -5.84
N LYS A 122 28.67 -3.30 -4.91
CA LYS A 122 29.56 -4.39 -5.29
C LYS A 122 28.64 -5.47 -5.84
N GLU A 123 28.67 -5.67 -7.15
CA GLU A 123 28.10 -6.88 -7.76
C GLU A 123 28.83 -8.08 -7.17
N THR A 124 28.28 -8.63 -6.09
CA THR A 124 28.58 -9.97 -5.63
C THR A 124 28.12 -10.93 -6.71
N ALA A 125 28.87 -12.03 -6.91
CA ALA A 125 28.46 -13.08 -7.85
C ALA A 125 26.99 -13.43 -7.64
N GLN A 126 26.21 -13.37 -8.73
CA GLN A 126 24.76 -13.53 -8.67
C GLN A 126 24.42 -14.92 -8.12
N LEU A 127 23.60 -14.98 -7.08
CA LEU A 127 23.19 -16.25 -6.47
C LEU A 127 22.28 -17.00 -7.45
N ASP A 128 22.77 -18.12 -7.98
CA ASP A 128 22.01 -18.97 -8.89
C ASP A 128 21.18 -20.02 -8.14
N PHE A 129 19.92 -19.68 -7.90
CA PHE A 129 18.90 -20.57 -7.33
C PHE A 129 18.10 -21.33 -8.41
N SER A 130 18.61 -21.44 -9.64
CA SER A 130 17.97 -22.21 -10.70
C SER A 130 17.67 -23.64 -10.27
N THR A 131 16.44 -24.11 -10.51
CA THR A 131 16.03 -25.48 -10.21
C THR A 131 16.83 -26.53 -10.97
N ALA A 132 17.54 -26.15 -12.05
CA ALA A 132 18.44 -27.04 -12.78
C ALA A 132 19.65 -27.51 -11.94
N ASN A 133 20.03 -26.75 -10.91
CA ASN A 133 21.16 -27.06 -10.03
C ASN A 133 20.80 -28.04 -8.89
N PHE A 134 19.54 -28.47 -8.80
CA PHE A 134 19.04 -29.32 -7.71
C PHE A 134 18.41 -30.60 -8.25
N SER A 135 18.63 -31.72 -7.56
CA SER A 135 17.90 -32.95 -7.84
C SER A 135 16.43 -32.85 -7.43
N ASN A 136 15.56 -33.64 -8.07
CA ASN A 136 14.13 -33.68 -7.75
C ASN A 136 13.86 -33.93 -6.25
N ALA A 137 14.64 -34.79 -5.59
CA ALA A 137 14.51 -35.08 -4.16
C ALA A 137 14.90 -33.89 -3.27
N GLN A 138 15.89 -33.08 -3.67
CA GLN A 138 16.21 -31.83 -2.97
C GLN A 138 15.09 -30.81 -3.13
N ILE A 139 14.55 -30.65 -4.35
CA ILE A 139 13.43 -29.75 -4.64
C ILE A 139 12.18 -30.18 -3.86
N GLU A 140 11.89 -31.47 -3.80
CA GLU A 140 10.76 -31.99 -3.02
C GLU A 140 10.93 -31.71 -1.52
N LYS A 141 12.11 -31.95 -0.95
CA LYS A 141 12.40 -31.63 0.45
C LYS A 141 12.31 -30.12 0.74
N GLN A 142 12.80 -29.27 -0.15
CA GLN A 142 12.68 -27.81 -0.06
C GLN A 142 11.21 -27.36 -0.10
N ASN A 143 10.40 -27.94 -1.00
CA ASN A 143 8.99 -27.61 -1.09
C ASN A 143 8.16 -28.12 0.10
N GLN A 144 8.50 -29.29 0.64
CA GLN A 144 7.92 -29.81 1.90
C GLN A 144 8.19 -28.85 3.06
N ASP A 145 9.44 -28.41 3.23
CA ASP A 145 9.85 -27.46 4.27
C ASP A 145 9.12 -26.12 4.16
N LEU A 146 9.05 -25.55 2.94
CA LEU A 146 8.33 -24.30 2.66
C LEU A 146 6.82 -24.41 2.92
N VAL A 147 6.20 -25.58 2.67
CA VAL A 147 4.77 -25.80 2.95
C VAL A 147 4.52 -26.06 4.44
N GLN A 148 5.43 -26.77 5.11
CA GLN A 148 5.34 -27.05 6.54
C GLN A 148 5.41 -25.77 7.38
N HIS A 149 6.36 -24.88 7.07
CA HIS A 149 6.60 -23.63 7.82
C HIS A 149 5.85 -22.42 7.25
N ALA A 150 4.94 -22.62 6.29
CA ALA A 150 4.22 -21.56 5.61
C ALA A 150 3.40 -20.68 6.55
N LYS A 151 2.83 -21.24 7.62
CA LYS A 151 2.11 -20.46 8.63
C LYS A 151 3.07 -19.50 9.33
N GLU A 152 4.19 -20.02 9.79
CA GLU A 152 5.17 -19.33 10.62
C GLU A 152 5.76 -18.12 9.89
N PHE A 153 6.31 -18.28 8.68
CA PHE A 153 6.96 -17.16 7.97
C PHE A 153 5.99 -16.20 7.28
N LEU A 154 4.72 -16.57 7.08
CA LEU A 154 3.74 -15.69 6.45
C LEU A 154 2.94 -14.84 7.45
N THR A 155 2.81 -15.27 8.71
CA THR A 155 2.06 -14.54 9.75
C THR A 155 2.94 -14.02 10.89
N GLU A 156 4.23 -13.81 10.63
CA GLU A 156 5.19 -13.23 11.58
C GLU A 156 5.03 -11.70 11.62
N GLU A 157 4.62 -11.16 12.77
CA GLU A 157 4.23 -9.73 12.93
C GLU A 157 5.37 -8.76 12.57
N ASP A 158 6.61 -9.10 12.90
CA ASP A 158 7.81 -8.29 12.62
C ASP A 158 8.23 -8.29 11.13
N ASN A 159 7.59 -9.10 10.28
CA ASN A 159 8.06 -9.44 8.93
C ASN A 159 7.04 -9.13 7.82
N ASN A 160 6.29 -8.03 7.97
CA ASN A 160 5.24 -7.60 7.03
C ASN A 160 4.24 -8.74 6.72
N PRO A 161 3.50 -9.22 7.74
CA PRO A 161 2.69 -10.42 7.64
C PRO A 161 1.62 -10.29 6.55
N ILE A 162 1.25 -11.40 5.92
CA ILE A 162 0.07 -11.41 5.07
C ILE A 162 -1.18 -11.23 5.95
N PRO A 163 -2.17 -10.45 5.52
CA PRO A 163 -3.29 -10.05 6.38
C PRO A 163 -4.36 -11.14 6.45
N PHE A 164 -3.97 -12.33 6.91
CA PHE A 164 -4.83 -13.49 7.13
C PHE A 164 -4.50 -14.15 8.47
N GLU A 165 -5.53 -14.66 9.16
CA GLU A 165 -5.31 -15.39 10.41
C GLU A 165 -4.47 -16.68 10.18
N PRO A 166 -3.66 -17.11 11.16
CA PRO A 166 -2.80 -18.29 11.01
C PRO A 166 -3.54 -19.59 10.62
N GLU A 167 -4.83 -19.72 10.99
CA GLU A 167 -5.67 -20.86 10.60
C GLU A 167 -6.03 -20.84 9.11
N THR A 168 -6.17 -19.67 8.47
CA THR A 168 -6.31 -19.58 7.00
C THR A 168 -5.09 -20.21 6.35
N ILE A 169 -3.88 -19.81 6.78
CA ILE A 169 -2.63 -20.24 6.14
C ILE A 169 -2.35 -21.72 6.39
N ARG A 170 -2.63 -22.21 7.60
CA ARG A 170 -2.60 -23.65 7.92
C ARG A 170 -3.56 -24.44 7.02
N LEU A 171 -4.78 -23.94 6.79
CA LEU A 171 -5.76 -24.59 5.91
C LEU A 171 -5.33 -24.59 4.44
N ILE A 172 -4.75 -23.50 3.92
CA ILE A 172 -4.18 -23.47 2.56
C ILE A 172 -3.04 -24.49 2.44
N SER A 173 -2.15 -24.55 3.43
CA SER A 173 -0.96 -25.41 3.42
C SER A 173 -1.31 -26.90 3.40
N LEU A 174 -2.35 -27.32 4.15
CA LEU A 174 -2.89 -28.69 4.10
C LEU A 174 -3.35 -29.14 2.70
N TRP A 175 -3.72 -28.20 1.82
CA TRP A 175 -4.19 -28.46 0.47
C TRP A 175 -3.14 -28.15 -0.61
N ALA A 176 -1.95 -27.70 -0.21
CA ALA A 176 -0.87 -27.34 -1.12
C ALA A 176 -0.11 -28.54 -1.70
N ASN A 177 -0.32 -29.76 -1.21
CA ASN A 177 0.32 -30.99 -1.69
C ASN A 177 1.85 -30.83 -1.91
N ASN A 178 2.56 -30.34 -0.89
CA ASN A 178 4.00 -30.06 -0.94
C ASN A 178 4.42 -29.16 -2.14
N ASN A 179 3.56 -28.21 -2.54
CA ASN A 179 3.85 -27.26 -3.61
C ASN A 179 3.57 -25.81 -3.13
N PRO A 180 4.60 -25.02 -2.77
CA PRO A 180 4.42 -23.66 -2.27
C PRO A 180 3.83 -22.69 -3.32
N LYS A 181 3.87 -23.05 -4.62
CA LYS A 181 3.19 -22.27 -5.66
C LYS A 181 1.67 -22.30 -5.49
N ILE A 182 1.11 -23.39 -4.96
CA ILE A 182 -0.33 -23.47 -4.65
C ILE A 182 -0.68 -22.49 -3.54
N ILE A 183 0.11 -22.44 -2.45
CA ILE A 183 -0.09 -21.46 -1.36
C ILE A 183 -0.12 -20.03 -1.89
N LYS A 184 0.92 -19.63 -2.62
CA LYS A 184 1.02 -18.30 -3.24
C LYS A 184 -0.16 -17.99 -4.16
N LYS A 185 -0.62 -18.97 -4.95
CA LYS A 185 -1.72 -18.78 -5.91
C LYS A 185 -3.07 -18.67 -5.22
N THR A 186 -3.34 -19.49 -4.21
CA THR A 186 -4.57 -19.42 -3.39
C THR A 186 -4.66 -18.07 -2.66
N ILE A 187 -3.58 -17.62 -2.02
CA ILE A 187 -3.47 -16.28 -1.41
C ILE A 187 -3.78 -15.17 -2.44
N GLY A 188 -3.11 -15.23 -3.60
CA GLY A 188 -3.31 -14.24 -4.67
C GLY A 188 -4.75 -14.18 -5.18
N ILE A 189 -5.43 -15.33 -5.34
CA ILE A 189 -6.84 -15.38 -5.77
C ILE A 189 -7.75 -14.72 -4.73
N ILE A 190 -7.56 -14.98 -3.43
CA ILE A 190 -8.36 -14.36 -2.36
C ILE A 190 -8.15 -12.83 -2.35
N LEU A 191 -6.90 -12.38 -2.43
CA LEU A 191 -6.57 -10.95 -2.41
C LEU A 191 -7.04 -10.20 -3.65
N ASN A 192 -7.04 -10.84 -4.83
CA ASN A 192 -7.61 -10.29 -6.05
C ASN A 192 -9.14 -10.21 -5.96
N ALA A 193 -9.81 -11.28 -5.53
CA ALA A 193 -11.27 -11.27 -5.34
C ALA A 193 -11.72 -10.15 -4.37
N ARG A 194 -10.97 -9.93 -3.28
CA ARG A 194 -11.18 -8.79 -2.38
C ARG A 194 -11.05 -7.44 -3.12
N ARG A 195 -9.94 -7.26 -3.84
CA ARG A 195 -9.65 -6.02 -4.57
C ARG A 195 -10.76 -5.71 -5.56
N ASP A 196 -11.18 -6.69 -6.35
CA ASP A 196 -12.21 -6.52 -7.38
C ASP A 196 -13.57 -6.12 -6.77
N VAL A 197 -13.91 -6.57 -5.57
CA VAL A 197 -15.14 -6.17 -4.86
C VAL A 197 -15.04 -4.76 -4.29
N GLN A 198 -13.89 -4.37 -3.73
CA GLN A 198 -13.66 -2.97 -3.34
C GLN A 198 -13.66 -2.06 -4.57
N ASP A 199 -13.10 -2.53 -5.69
CA ASP A 199 -13.04 -1.78 -6.93
C ASP A 199 -14.43 -1.61 -7.58
N LEU A 200 -15.33 -2.58 -7.40
CA LEU A 200 -16.73 -2.52 -7.83
C LEU A 200 -17.59 -1.57 -6.97
N HIS A 201 -17.22 -1.35 -5.71
CA HIS A 201 -18.00 -0.56 -4.74
C HIS A 201 -17.25 0.68 -4.23
N LYS A 202 -16.34 1.26 -5.02
CA LYS A 202 -15.61 2.50 -4.66
C LYS A 202 -16.54 3.65 -4.29
N ASP A 203 -17.60 3.83 -5.07
CA ASP A 203 -18.61 4.89 -4.92
C ASP A 203 -19.45 4.73 -3.64
N HIS A 204 -19.35 3.59 -2.95
CA HIS A 204 -19.97 3.31 -1.67
C HIS A 204 -18.95 3.22 -0.52
N HIS A 205 -17.68 3.60 -0.75
CA HIS A 205 -16.60 3.59 0.25
C HIS A 205 -16.41 2.24 0.94
N LEU A 206 -16.64 1.14 0.21
CA LEU A 206 -16.47 -0.20 0.74
C LEU A 206 -14.98 -0.52 0.91
N PHE A 207 -14.50 -0.47 2.15
CA PHE A 207 -13.16 -0.89 2.51
C PHE A 207 -13.17 -2.16 3.37
N PHE A 208 -12.23 -3.06 3.10
CA PHE A 208 -11.96 -4.23 3.94
C PHE A 208 -10.58 -4.08 4.61
N ILE A 209 -10.56 -3.97 5.93
CA ILE A 209 -9.32 -3.93 6.72
C ILE A 209 -9.10 -5.32 7.30
N LEU A 210 -8.52 -6.20 6.49
CA LEU A 210 -8.49 -7.65 6.74
C LEU A 210 -7.94 -8.02 8.12
N ASP A 211 -6.79 -7.48 8.49
CA ASP A 211 -6.07 -7.66 9.75
C ASP A 211 -6.80 -7.10 10.99
N HIS A 212 -7.65 -6.09 10.80
CA HIS A 212 -8.42 -5.45 11.89
C HIS A 212 -9.92 -5.87 11.93
N GLU A 213 -10.36 -6.82 11.10
CA GLU A 213 -11.74 -7.31 11.05
C GLU A 213 -11.85 -8.82 11.40
N PRO A 214 -11.91 -9.22 12.69
CA PRO A 214 -11.97 -10.63 13.10
C PRO A 214 -13.16 -11.42 12.53
N GLU A 215 -14.31 -10.76 12.33
CA GLU A 215 -15.45 -11.38 11.67
C GLU A 215 -15.13 -11.74 10.21
N LEU A 216 -14.42 -10.87 9.49
CA LEU A 216 -14.05 -11.07 8.09
C LEU A 216 -13.04 -12.21 7.96
N GLN A 217 -12.00 -12.23 8.81
CA GLN A 217 -11.03 -13.35 8.89
C GLN A 217 -11.75 -14.69 9.06
N THR A 218 -12.67 -14.76 10.04
CA THR A 218 -13.49 -15.95 10.29
C THR A 218 -14.28 -16.36 9.03
N LYS A 219 -14.88 -15.41 8.29
CA LYS A 219 -15.65 -15.72 7.07
C LYS A 219 -14.75 -16.17 5.92
N ILE A 220 -13.53 -15.64 5.79
CA ILE A 220 -12.54 -16.10 4.80
C ILE A 220 -12.16 -17.56 5.06
N THR A 221 -11.75 -17.89 6.30
CA THR A 221 -11.40 -19.27 6.69
C THR A 221 -12.57 -20.25 6.51
N GLN A 222 -13.78 -19.88 6.92
CA GLN A 222 -14.97 -20.72 6.75
C GLN A 222 -15.32 -20.93 5.27
N THR A 223 -15.20 -19.89 4.45
CA THR A 223 -15.48 -19.96 3.01
C THR A 223 -14.45 -20.80 2.27
N LEU A 224 -13.16 -20.65 2.61
CA LEU A 224 -12.10 -21.51 2.09
C LEU A 224 -12.35 -22.98 2.45
N ARG A 225 -12.79 -23.26 3.69
CA ARG A 225 -13.12 -24.61 4.13
C ARG A 225 -14.33 -25.20 3.39
N ARG A 226 -15.35 -24.38 3.08
CA ARG A 226 -16.51 -24.77 2.25
C ARG A 226 -16.12 -25.05 0.80
N TYR A 227 -15.29 -24.20 0.20
CA TYR A 227 -14.71 -24.42 -1.13
C TYR A 227 -13.97 -25.76 -1.19
N PHE A 228 -13.08 -25.99 -0.22
CA PHE A 228 -12.32 -27.23 -0.12
C PHE A 228 -13.21 -28.46 0.12
N ASN A 229 -14.24 -28.36 0.98
CA ASN A 229 -15.22 -29.43 1.13
C ASN A 229 -15.93 -29.74 -0.20
N ALA A 230 -16.33 -28.72 -0.97
CA ALA A 230 -16.98 -28.88 -2.26
C ALA A 230 -16.07 -29.46 -3.36
N LEU A 231 -14.74 -29.45 -3.19
CA LEU A 231 -13.81 -30.21 -4.04
C LEU A 231 -13.69 -31.70 -3.63
N ARG A 232 -14.10 -32.04 -2.40
CA ARG A 232 -14.11 -33.38 -1.81
C ARG A 232 -15.52 -33.99 -1.71
N SER A 233 -16.49 -33.36 -2.36
CA SER A 233 -17.83 -33.87 -2.62
C SER A 233 -17.96 -34.10 -4.13
N ASP A 234 -18.33 -35.31 -4.56
CA ASP A 234 -18.47 -35.66 -5.99
C ASP A 234 -19.60 -34.90 -6.71
N ASP A 235 -20.41 -34.11 -5.98
CA ASP A 235 -21.54 -33.33 -6.47
C ASP A 235 -21.19 -32.30 -7.56
N LYS A 236 -19.90 -31.93 -7.73
CA LYS A 236 -19.45 -30.92 -8.70
C LYS A 236 -18.16 -31.31 -9.41
N GLN A 237 -18.27 -31.70 -10.69
CA GLN A 237 -17.13 -31.79 -11.61
C GLN A 237 -16.53 -30.42 -11.91
N THR A 238 -15.75 -29.89 -10.97
CA THR A 238 -15.11 -28.58 -11.05
C THR A 238 -13.96 -28.62 -12.06
N LYS A 239 -14.20 -28.13 -13.28
CA LYS A 239 -13.20 -28.11 -14.36
C LYS A 239 -12.08 -27.08 -14.17
N ASN A 240 -12.33 -26.02 -13.41
CA ASN A 240 -11.35 -24.97 -13.11
C ASN A 240 -11.45 -24.57 -11.63
N TYR A 241 -10.56 -25.13 -10.82
CA TYR A 241 -10.48 -24.91 -9.38
C TYR A 241 -10.20 -23.44 -9.03
N GLU A 242 -9.36 -22.76 -9.81
CA GLU A 242 -8.94 -21.39 -9.54
C GLU A 242 -10.08 -20.39 -9.78
N ASN A 243 -10.79 -20.53 -10.90
CA ASN A 243 -11.98 -19.75 -11.19
C ASN A 243 -13.10 -20.03 -10.17
N TYR A 244 -13.26 -21.29 -9.74
CA TYR A 244 -14.24 -21.62 -8.70
C TYR A 244 -13.88 -21.00 -7.35
N LEU A 245 -12.60 -21.00 -6.96
CA LEU A 245 -12.13 -20.30 -5.76
C LEU A 245 -12.36 -18.79 -5.87
N TYR A 246 -11.99 -18.18 -7.00
CA TYR A 246 -12.16 -16.75 -7.25
C TYR A 246 -13.63 -16.33 -7.11
N ILE A 247 -14.55 -17.00 -7.81
CA ILE A 247 -16.00 -16.72 -7.72
C ILE A 247 -16.50 -16.94 -6.29
N THR A 248 -16.08 -18.01 -5.62
CA THR A 248 -16.50 -18.30 -4.25
C THR A 248 -16.06 -17.20 -3.27
N MET A 249 -14.83 -16.70 -3.41
CA MET A 249 -14.30 -15.61 -2.59
C MET A 249 -14.91 -14.26 -2.94
N LYS A 250 -15.09 -13.96 -4.22
CA LYS A 250 -15.74 -12.73 -4.69
C LYS A 250 -17.15 -12.61 -4.11
N ASN A 251 -17.98 -13.65 -4.29
CA ASN A 251 -19.34 -13.69 -3.74
C ASN A 251 -19.32 -13.55 -2.20
N MET A 252 -18.32 -14.10 -1.49
CA MET A 252 -18.18 -13.93 -0.04
C MET A 252 -17.92 -12.47 0.33
N PHE A 253 -16.96 -11.81 -0.34
CA PHE A 253 -16.66 -10.39 -0.10
C PHE A 253 -17.84 -9.49 -0.47
N GLU A 254 -18.57 -9.74 -1.55
CA GLU A 254 -19.79 -9.00 -1.92
C GLU A 254 -20.88 -9.11 -0.84
N ASN A 255 -21.15 -10.32 -0.34
CA ASN A 255 -22.14 -10.54 0.70
C ASN A 255 -21.73 -9.93 2.05
N TYR A 256 -20.45 -10.06 2.43
CA TYR A 256 -19.93 -9.46 3.66
C TYR A 256 -19.93 -7.93 3.57
N GLY A 257 -19.48 -7.36 2.44
CA GLY A 257 -19.48 -5.91 2.19
C GLY A 257 -20.88 -5.32 2.18
N SER A 258 -21.83 -5.96 1.51
CA SER A 258 -23.25 -5.57 1.54
C SER A 258 -23.80 -5.57 2.97
N SER A 259 -23.42 -6.57 3.78
CA SER A 259 -23.82 -6.66 5.20
C SER A 259 -23.15 -5.60 6.06
N LYS A 260 -21.90 -5.22 5.76
CA LYS A 260 -21.14 -4.15 6.42
C LYS A 260 -21.79 -2.79 6.18
N LEU A 261 -22.01 -2.43 4.92
CA LEU A 261 -22.69 -1.18 4.52
C LEU A 261 -24.09 -1.06 5.15
N GLN A 262 -24.86 -2.16 5.22
CA GLN A 262 -26.16 -2.15 5.89
C GLN A 262 -26.08 -1.94 7.41
N ARG A 263 -25.02 -2.39 8.08
CA ARG A 263 -24.79 -2.13 9.51
C ARG A 263 -24.42 -0.67 9.74
N GLU A 264 -23.50 -0.15 8.94
CA GLU A 264 -23.04 1.25 8.98
C GLU A 264 -24.21 2.22 8.75
N TYR A 265 -24.97 2.03 7.66
CA TYR A 265 -26.19 2.80 7.36
C TYR A 265 -27.19 2.82 8.53
N LYS A 266 -27.48 1.65 9.13
CA LYS A 266 -28.42 1.56 10.27
C LYS A 266 -27.90 2.28 11.52
N PHE A 267 -26.59 2.22 11.77
CA PHE A 267 -25.95 2.89 12.89
C PHE A 267 -26.01 4.41 12.75
N GLU A 268 -25.69 4.94 11.56
CA GLU A 268 -25.80 6.37 11.25
C GLU A 268 -27.25 6.88 11.40
N HIS A 269 -28.23 6.15 10.89
CA HIS A 269 -29.63 6.59 10.93
C HIS A 269 -30.20 6.54 12.35
N SER A 270 -29.76 5.57 13.16
CA SER A 270 -30.16 5.45 14.58
C SER A 270 -29.51 6.53 15.44
N THR A 271 -28.21 6.80 15.27
CA THR A 271 -27.49 7.86 15.99
C THR A 271 -28.00 9.25 15.62
N ASN A 272 -28.27 9.52 14.33
CA ASN A 272 -28.91 10.76 13.89
C ASN A 272 -30.32 10.96 14.45
N GLN A 273 -31.10 9.89 14.63
CA GLN A 273 -32.42 9.97 15.26
C GLN A 273 -32.32 10.32 16.76
N ILE A 274 -31.39 9.68 17.48
CA ILE A 274 -31.13 9.97 18.90
C ILE A 274 -30.64 11.42 19.07
N ALA A 275 -29.70 11.88 18.24
CA ALA A 275 -29.19 13.25 18.28
C ALA A 275 -30.30 14.30 18.07
N LYS A 276 -31.18 14.09 17.07
CA LYS A 276 -32.34 14.97 16.82
C LYS A 276 -33.33 14.98 17.98
N ASN A 277 -33.61 13.82 18.59
CA ASN A 277 -34.50 13.72 19.74
C ASN A 277 -33.94 14.46 20.97
N ASN A 278 -32.63 14.35 21.23
CA ASN A 278 -31.97 15.04 22.34
C ASN A 278 -31.96 16.57 22.13
N LEU A 279 -31.66 17.04 20.91
CA LEU A 279 -31.73 18.47 20.57
C LEU A 279 -33.15 19.03 20.76
N SER A 280 -34.18 18.23 20.45
CA SER A 280 -35.58 18.63 20.64
C SER A 280 -36.01 18.68 22.11
N MET A 281 -35.38 17.92 23.01
CA MET A 281 -35.65 18.01 24.45
C MET A 281 -35.02 19.26 25.05
N ASP A 282 -33.79 19.57 24.67
CA ASP A 282 -33.02 20.72 25.18
C ASP A 282 -33.71 22.06 24.82
N LEU A 283 -34.11 22.21 23.56
CA LEU A 283 -34.93 23.33 23.08
C LEU A 283 -36.34 23.35 23.69
N GLY A 284 -36.85 22.22 24.19
CA GLY A 284 -38.14 22.15 24.89
C GLY A 284 -38.08 22.68 26.32
N THR A 285 -36.90 22.70 26.94
CA THR A 285 -36.71 23.15 28.33
C THR A 285 -36.46 24.66 28.48
N GLU A 286 -36.08 25.37 27.42
CA GLU A 286 -35.85 26.83 27.47
C GLU A 286 -37.15 27.68 27.46
N TYR A 287 -38.31 27.09 27.17
CA TYR A 287 -39.61 27.82 27.07
C TYR A 287 -40.55 27.65 28.28
N LEU A 288 -40.04 27.23 29.44
CA LEU A 288 -40.84 26.93 30.65
C LEU A 288 -40.42 27.65 31.94
N ASN A 289 -39.63 28.73 31.85
CA ASN A 289 -39.30 29.63 32.98
C ASN A 289 -39.83 31.05 32.73
#